data_AF-A0A221W8U7-F1
#
_entry.id   AF-A0A221W8U7-F1
#
_cell.length_a   1.000
_cell.length_b   1.000
_cell.length_c   1.000
_cell.angle_alpha   90.00
_cell.angle_beta   90.00
_cell.angle_gamma   90.00
#
_symmetry.space_group_name_H-M   'P 1'
#
loop_
_entity.id
_entity.type
_entity.pdbx_description
1 polymer ?
#
loop_
_entity_poly.entity_id
_entity_poly.type
_entity_poly.pdbx_seq_one_letter_code
_entity_poly.pdbx_strand_id
1 'polypeptide(L)'
;MFELPLKVSLLARWRDVPFFYYEERFANHSIEEARDDLRLPDGLIADVTTWDAEYQDTYDPDGYIWSKGGFPSPEAEKAWLEHGKVLAARILAESPVIASVDYRANGVIDKGACLFGRRQRPLDQLYPPSRKPDTARSIDVSLLTGWQEDPFYYHPEEDRLNNHTIREAQRDLRLPDGLVADLTAWDAEYQDTYRPDDPRNSGFPSEEAEAAWVERGKTLAARIKAESPVALKIDYLADYAFTRNAYLY
;
A
#
# COMPACT_ATOMS: atom_id res chain seq x y z
N MET A 1 30.19 16.02 -1.07
CA MET A 1 29.04 15.34 -0.45
C MET A 1 28.15 14.94 -1.61
N PHE A 2 28.01 13.65 -1.91
CA PHE A 2 27.19 13.21 -3.04
C PHE A 2 25.75 13.10 -2.53
N GLU A 3 24.88 14.03 -2.96
CA GLU A 3 23.43 13.87 -2.80
C GLU A 3 23.04 12.58 -3.54
N LEU A 4 22.53 11.58 -2.80
CA LEU A 4 21.99 10.39 -3.43
C LEU A 4 20.82 10.81 -4.32
N PRO A 5 20.72 10.31 -5.55
CA PRO A 5 19.66 10.75 -6.45
C PRO A 5 18.30 10.27 -5.91
N LEU A 6 17.33 11.19 -5.89
CA LEU A 6 16.05 10.99 -5.24
C LEU A 6 15.15 10.04 -6.03
N LYS A 7 14.43 9.19 -5.31
CA LYS A 7 13.35 8.35 -5.87
C LYS A 7 12.02 8.95 -5.42
N VAL A 8 11.19 9.31 -6.38
CA VAL A 8 9.92 9.98 -6.14
C VAL A 8 8.78 9.06 -6.54
N SER A 9 7.71 9.03 -5.75
CA SER A 9 6.43 8.46 -6.18
C SER A 9 5.46 9.61 -6.44
N LEU A 10 4.82 9.58 -7.62
CA LEU A 10 3.72 10.47 -7.95
C LEU A 10 2.40 9.74 -7.67
N LEU A 11 1.70 10.19 -6.65
CA LEU A 11 0.47 9.59 -6.14
C LEU A 11 -0.69 10.55 -6.40
N ALA A 12 -1.89 9.99 -6.54
CA ALA A 12 -3.12 10.76 -6.39
C ALA A 12 -3.84 10.12 -5.23
N ARG A 13 -4.23 10.89 -4.21
CA ARG A 13 -4.98 10.37 -3.07
C ARG A 13 -5.90 11.48 -2.59
N TRP A 14 -7.09 11.12 -2.17
CA TRP A 14 -8.03 12.14 -1.72
C TRP A 14 -7.52 12.85 -0.48
N ARG A 15 -7.57 14.19 -0.52
CA ARG A 15 -7.11 15.09 0.56
C ARG A 15 -5.63 14.95 0.92
N ASP A 16 -4.85 14.36 0.03
CA ASP A 16 -3.42 14.13 0.17
C ASP A 16 -2.68 14.84 -0.98
N VAL A 17 -1.43 15.19 -0.75
CA VAL A 17 -0.56 15.85 -1.74
C VAL A 17 0.11 14.82 -2.67
N PRO A 18 0.46 15.20 -3.92
CA PRO A 18 0.81 14.20 -4.94
C PRO A 18 2.25 13.65 -4.84
N PHE A 19 3.14 14.29 -4.09
CA PHE A 19 4.55 13.89 -4.03
C PHE A 19 4.87 13.08 -2.77
N PHE A 20 5.52 11.92 -2.98
CA PHE A 20 6.00 11.07 -1.91
C PHE A 20 7.44 10.64 -2.16
N TYR A 21 8.38 11.09 -1.33
CA TYR A 21 9.80 10.75 -1.43
C TYR A 21 10.49 10.77 -0.06
N TYR A 22 11.71 10.22 -0.04
CA TYR A 22 12.52 10.08 1.17
C TYR A 22 13.52 11.23 1.28
N GLU A 23 13.46 11.97 2.39
CA GLU A 23 14.51 12.90 2.81
C GLU A 23 15.16 12.38 4.11
N GLU A 24 14.37 12.20 5.17
CA GLU A 24 14.76 11.50 6.42
C GLU A 24 13.83 10.31 6.75
N ARG A 25 12.58 10.41 6.29
CA ARG A 25 11.54 9.39 6.35
C ARG A 25 10.69 9.48 5.09
N PHE A 26 10.08 8.37 4.70
CA PHE A 26 9.11 8.38 3.61
C PHE A 26 7.86 9.13 4.05
N ALA A 27 7.62 10.30 3.48
CA ALA A 27 6.49 11.17 3.81
C ALA A 27 5.88 11.79 2.55
N ASN A 28 4.63 12.24 2.69
CA ASN A 28 4.00 13.12 1.73
C ASN A 28 4.65 14.51 1.86
N HIS A 29 4.94 15.15 0.74
CA HIS A 29 5.49 16.50 0.67
C HIS A 29 4.54 17.39 -0.10
N SER A 30 4.32 18.61 0.39
CA SER A 30 3.50 19.60 -0.32
C SER A 30 4.07 19.89 -1.71
N ILE A 31 3.23 20.42 -2.60
CA ILE A 31 3.66 20.77 -3.96
C ILE A 31 4.75 21.86 -3.91
N GLU A 32 4.65 22.77 -2.95
CA GLU A 32 5.62 23.84 -2.70
C GLU A 32 6.96 23.29 -2.20
N GLU A 33 6.96 22.37 -1.24
CA GLU A 33 8.19 21.68 -0.79
C GLU A 33 8.81 20.89 -1.94
N ALA A 34 8.01 20.11 -2.66
CA ALA A 34 8.47 19.31 -3.80
C ALA A 34 9.05 20.18 -4.92
N ARG A 35 8.52 21.39 -5.17
CA ARG A 35 9.12 22.34 -6.12
C ARG A 35 10.57 22.63 -5.76
N ASP A 36 10.81 22.97 -4.50
CA ASP A 36 12.11 23.44 -4.03
C ASP A 36 13.09 22.27 -3.90
N ASP A 37 12.67 21.17 -3.27
CA ASP A 37 13.49 19.97 -3.03
C ASP A 37 13.87 19.27 -4.34
N LEU A 38 12.89 19.09 -5.22
CA LEU A 38 13.06 18.39 -6.48
C LEU A 38 13.51 19.33 -7.61
N ARG A 39 13.62 20.64 -7.33
CA ARG A 39 14.03 21.68 -8.27
C ARG A 39 13.21 21.65 -9.57
N LEU A 40 11.89 21.54 -9.43
CA LEU A 40 10.95 21.47 -10.57
C LEU A 40 10.62 22.88 -11.08
N PRO A 41 10.44 23.08 -12.39
CA PRO A 41 10.06 24.38 -12.93
C PRO A 41 8.59 24.71 -12.63
N ASP A 42 8.29 26.00 -12.45
CA ASP A 42 6.96 26.50 -12.08
C ASP A 42 5.84 26.02 -13.02
N GLY A 43 6.12 25.90 -14.32
CA GLY A 43 5.15 25.40 -15.29
C GLY A 43 4.75 23.94 -15.03
N LEU A 44 5.72 23.09 -14.71
CA LEU A 44 5.44 21.69 -14.36
C LEU A 44 4.71 21.57 -13.03
N ILE A 45 5.02 22.43 -12.07
CA ILE A 45 4.28 22.50 -10.80
C ILE A 45 2.83 22.88 -11.05
N ALA A 46 2.56 23.90 -11.86
CA ALA A 46 1.20 24.28 -12.23
C ALA A 46 0.44 23.12 -12.89
N ASP A 47 1.08 22.40 -13.82
CA ASP A 47 0.47 21.25 -14.50
C ASP A 47 0.14 20.10 -13.53
N VAL A 48 1.04 19.80 -12.58
CA VAL A 48 0.80 18.78 -11.54
C VAL A 48 -0.31 19.21 -10.58
N THR A 49 -0.35 20.49 -10.19
CA THR A 49 -1.42 21.03 -9.34
C THR A 49 -2.78 20.91 -10.03
N THR A 50 -2.87 21.24 -11.33
CA THR A 50 -4.12 21.07 -12.09
C THR A 50 -4.53 19.61 -12.18
N TRP A 51 -3.59 18.72 -12.48
CA TRP A 51 -3.87 17.27 -12.54
C TRP A 51 -4.33 16.67 -11.20
N ASP A 52 -3.75 17.10 -10.08
CA ASP A 52 -4.20 16.67 -8.75
C ASP A 52 -5.58 17.26 -8.44
N ALA A 53 -5.81 18.54 -8.71
CA ALA A 53 -7.11 19.18 -8.51
C ALA A 53 -8.24 18.47 -9.27
N GLU A 54 -8.01 18.05 -10.53
CA GLU A 54 -8.96 17.24 -11.29
C GLU A 54 -9.36 15.95 -10.56
N TYR A 55 -8.40 15.30 -9.87
CA TYR A 55 -8.67 14.12 -9.06
C TYR A 55 -9.41 14.46 -7.77
N GLN A 56 -9.00 15.54 -7.08
CA GLN A 56 -9.65 15.98 -5.84
C GLN A 56 -11.11 16.40 -6.08
N ASP A 57 -11.44 16.98 -7.24
CA ASP A 57 -12.81 17.36 -7.61
C ASP A 57 -13.74 16.14 -7.77
N THR A 58 -13.18 14.94 -7.93
CA THR A 58 -13.95 13.68 -7.94
C THR A 58 -14.29 13.16 -6.54
N TYR A 59 -13.78 13.79 -5.48
CA TYR A 59 -14.00 13.37 -4.11
C TYR A 59 -15.45 13.60 -3.67
N ASP A 60 -16.17 12.51 -3.43
CA ASP A 60 -17.51 12.52 -2.86
C ASP A 60 -17.45 12.10 -1.37
N PRO A 61 -17.56 13.05 -0.42
CA PRO A 61 -17.49 12.74 1.01
C PRO A 61 -18.67 11.89 1.51
N ASP A 62 -19.81 11.90 0.81
CA ASP A 62 -21.02 11.19 1.17
C ASP A 62 -21.20 9.89 0.34
N GLY A 63 -20.33 9.70 -0.65
CA GLY A 63 -20.33 8.59 -1.58
C GLY A 63 -19.85 7.28 -0.95
N TYR A 64 -20.65 6.22 -1.11
CA TYR A 64 -20.30 4.85 -0.71
C TYR A 64 -19.28 4.24 -1.68
N ILE A 65 -18.06 4.78 -1.77
CA ILE A 65 -17.18 4.51 -2.91
C ILE A 65 -15.70 4.38 -2.51
N TRP A 66 -15.35 3.24 -1.91
CA TRP A 66 -13.96 2.75 -1.90
C TRP A 66 -13.56 2.08 -3.24
N SER A 67 -14.46 2.02 -4.23
CA SER A 67 -14.29 1.15 -5.42
C SER A 67 -14.56 1.79 -6.79
N LYS A 68 -14.87 3.09 -6.89
CA LYS A 68 -15.01 3.81 -8.18
C LYS A 68 -14.45 5.23 -8.06
N GLY A 69 -13.47 5.59 -8.89
CA GLY A 69 -13.09 7.01 -9.01
C GLY A 69 -14.34 7.83 -9.38
N GLY A 70 -14.54 8.99 -8.76
CA GLY A 70 -15.70 9.87 -9.02
C GLY A 70 -15.64 10.56 -10.39
N PHE A 71 -14.88 10.02 -11.34
CA PHE A 71 -14.81 10.53 -12.69
C PHE A 71 -16.17 10.37 -13.39
N PRO A 72 -16.57 11.33 -14.24
CA PRO A 72 -17.87 11.30 -14.92
C PRO A 72 -17.99 10.15 -15.94
N SER A 73 -16.87 9.53 -16.33
CA SER A 73 -16.81 8.37 -17.23
C SER A 73 -15.47 7.63 -17.13
N PRO A 74 -15.41 6.35 -17.52
CA PRO A 74 -14.14 5.62 -17.66
C PRO A 74 -13.15 6.27 -18.63
N GLU A 75 -13.64 6.95 -19.67
CA GLU A 75 -12.82 7.67 -20.63
C GLU A 75 -12.14 8.88 -20.00
N ALA A 76 -12.84 9.60 -19.10
CA ALA A 76 -12.27 10.71 -18.34
C ALA A 76 -11.20 10.23 -17.37
N GLU A 77 -11.46 9.14 -16.64
CA GLU A 77 -10.47 8.51 -15.75
C GLU A 77 -9.22 8.07 -16.55
N LYS A 78 -9.42 7.43 -17.71
CA LYS A 78 -8.32 7.03 -18.58
C LYS A 78 -7.51 8.21 -19.09
N ALA A 79 -8.15 9.31 -19.49
CA ALA A 79 -7.46 10.52 -19.93
C ALA A 79 -6.61 11.12 -18.80
N TRP A 80 -7.17 11.17 -17.58
CA TRP A 80 -6.46 11.61 -16.39
C TRP A 80 -5.26 10.71 -16.04
N LEU A 81 -5.41 9.38 -16.18
CA LEU A 81 -4.31 8.41 -16.00
C LEU A 81 -3.17 8.63 -17.00
N GLU A 82 -3.50 8.83 -18.28
CA GLU A 82 -2.49 9.10 -19.31
C GLU A 82 -1.81 10.46 -19.09
N HIS A 83 -2.54 11.48 -18.62
CA HIS A 83 -1.97 12.77 -18.26
C HIS A 83 -0.95 12.62 -17.12
N GLY A 84 -1.27 11.86 -16.07
CA GLY A 84 -0.34 11.60 -14.98
C GLY A 84 0.95 10.88 -15.41
N LYS A 85 0.89 9.98 -16.39
CA LYS A 85 2.09 9.36 -16.99
C LYS A 85 2.97 10.39 -17.71
N VAL A 86 2.37 11.32 -18.44
CA VAL A 86 3.09 12.40 -19.12
C VAL A 86 3.79 13.29 -18.09
N LEU A 87 3.11 13.63 -16.99
CA LEU A 87 3.68 14.42 -15.90
C LEU A 87 4.82 13.68 -15.19
N ALA A 88 4.66 12.38 -14.89
CA ALA A 88 5.72 11.57 -14.29
C ALA A 88 6.99 11.52 -15.16
N ALA A 89 6.83 11.39 -16.49
CA ALA A 89 7.94 11.45 -17.43
C ALA A 89 8.62 12.83 -17.44
N ARG A 90 7.82 13.92 -17.39
CA ARG A 90 8.34 15.30 -17.32
C ARG A 90 9.07 15.59 -16.02
N ILE A 91 8.55 15.16 -14.88
CA ILE A 91 9.22 15.27 -13.57
C ILE A 91 10.63 14.67 -13.63
N LEU A 92 10.78 13.48 -14.20
CA LEU A 92 12.10 12.85 -14.37
C LEU A 92 13.03 13.64 -15.32
N ALA A 93 12.46 14.17 -16.40
CA ALA A 93 13.23 14.87 -17.44
C ALA A 93 13.69 16.27 -16.97
N GLU A 94 12.81 17.00 -16.30
CA GLU A 94 12.97 18.40 -15.94
C GLU A 94 13.67 18.58 -14.57
N SER A 95 13.57 17.61 -13.65
CA SER A 95 14.31 17.65 -12.39
C SER A 95 15.76 17.19 -12.56
N PRO A 96 16.77 17.93 -12.06
CA PRO A 96 18.16 17.50 -12.08
C PRO A 96 18.52 16.49 -10.98
N VAL A 97 17.68 16.33 -9.94
CA VAL A 97 18.00 15.54 -8.73
C VAL A 97 17.26 14.21 -8.66
N ILE A 98 16.25 13.99 -9.50
CA ILE A 98 15.46 12.76 -9.52
C ILE A 98 16.13 11.68 -10.38
N ALA A 99 16.32 10.49 -9.79
CA ALA A 99 16.76 9.28 -10.51
C ALA A 99 15.60 8.52 -11.15
N SER A 100 14.47 8.46 -10.46
CA SER A 100 13.29 7.72 -10.90
C SER A 100 11.99 8.27 -10.35
N VAL A 101 10.91 8.10 -11.11
CA VAL A 101 9.53 8.43 -10.72
C VAL A 101 8.66 7.18 -10.85
N ASP A 102 7.99 6.78 -9.77
CA ASP A 102 7.00 5.69 -9.72
C ASP A 102 5.58 6.30 -9.71
N TYR A 103 4.85 6.18 -10.82
CA TYR A 103 3.49 6.73 -10.94
C TYR A 103 2.44 5.67 -10.59
N ARG A 104 1.59 5.95 -9.60
CA ARG A 104 0.68 4.94 -9.03
C ARG A 104 -0.82 5.27 -9.11
N ALA A 105 -1.20 6.50 -9.45
CA ALA A 105 -2.59 6.90 -9.71
C ALA A 105 -3.64 6.35 -8.70
N ASN A 106 -3.63 6.80 -7.45
CA ASN A 106 -4.47 6.25 -6.37
C ASN A 106 -4.34 4.73 -6.15
N GLY A 107 -3.18 4.16 -6.48
CA GLY A 107 -2.94 2.73 -6.37
C GLY A 107 -3.56 1.89 -7.49
N VAL A 108 -4.25 2.51 -8.47
CA VAL A 108 -4.74 1.82 -9.68
C VAL A 108 -3.59 1.23 -10.49
N ILE A 109 -2.43 1.90 -10.47
CA ILE A 109 -1.21 1.39 -11.07
C ILE A 109 -0.35 0.78 -9.96
N ASP A 110 -0.03 -0.51 -10.14
CA ASP A 110 0.82 -1.26 -9.23
C ASP A 110 2.18 -0.57 -9.05
N LYS A 111 2.73 -0.66 -7.85
CA LYS A 111 4.05 -0.09 -7.53
C LYS A 111 5.09 -0.63 -8.51
N GLY A 112 5.83 0.24 -9.18
CA GLY A 112 6.85 -0.15 -10.15
C GLY A 112 6.33 -0.55 -11.54
N ALA A 113 5.01 -0.68 -11.74
CA ALA A 113 4.44 -0.98 -13.05
C ALA A 113 4.54 0.22 -14.01
N CYS A 114 4.60 1.45 -13.49
CA CYS A 114 4.84 2.66 -14.28
C CYS A 114 6.03 3.45 -13.72
N LEU A 115 7.21 2.84 -13.85
CA LEU A 115 8.48 3.41 -13.41
C LEU A 115 9.20 4.12 -14.55
N PHE A 116 9.50 5.40 -14.37
CA PHE A 116 10.39 6.18 -15.22
C PHE A 116 11.75 6.27 -14.54
N GLY A 117 12.85 6.02 -15.27
CA GLY A 117 14.19 6.15 -14.72
C GLY A 117 15.20 6.64 -15.74
N ARG A 118 16.16 7.47 -15.32
CA ARG A 118 17.31 7.81 -16.16
C ARG A 118 18.15 6.55 -16.30
N ARG A 119 18.41 6.08 -17.53
CA ARG A 119 19.27 4.91 -17.77
C ARG A 119 20.60 5.09 -17.04
N GLN A 120 20.79 4.39 -15.92
CA GLN A 120 22.08 4.19 -15.28
C GLN A 120 22.31 2.70 -15.16
N ARG A 121 23.04 2.16 -16.15
CA ARG A 121 23.37 0.72 -16.31
C ARG A 121 22.13 -0.19 -16.35
N PRO A 122 22.22 -1.35 -17.03
CA PRO A 122 21.13 -2.31 -16.97
C PRO A 122 20.97 -2.77 -15.50
N LEU A 123 19.71 -2.87 -15.07
CA LEU A 123 19.31 -3.10 -13.67
C LEU A 123 19.85 -4.43 -13.11
N ASP A 124 20.19 -5.38 -13.98
CA ASP A 124 20.80 -6.68 -13.71
C ASP A 124 22.21 -6.60 -13.10
N GLN A 125 22.90 -5.45 -13.19
CA GLN A 125 24.21 -5.24 -12.56
C GLN A 125 24.16 -4.44 -11.26
N LEU A 126 23.09 -3.68 -11.00
CA LEU A 126 22.89 -2.96 -9.74
C LEU A 126 22.04 -3.76 -8.75
N TYR A 127 21.20 -4.65 -9.28
CA TYR A 127 20.50 -5.71 -8.57
C TYR A 127 20.67 -6.99 -9.40
N PRO A 128 21.68 -7.86 -9.14
CA PRO A 128 21.69 -9.17 -9.77
C PRO A 128 20.33 -9.83 -9.51
N PRO A 129 19.73 -10.56 -10.47
CA PRO A 129 18.58 -11.38 -10.15
C PRO A 129 18.99 -12.20 -8.94
N SER A 130 18.22 -12.05 -7.85
CA SER A 130 18.40 -12.83 -6.64
C SER A 130 18.13 -14.28 -6.97
N ARG A 131 19.07 -14.94 -7.66
CA ARG A 131 19.20 -16.37 -7.60
C ARG A 131 19.81 -16.64 -6.24
N LYS A 132 18.99 -16.50 -5.20
CA LYS A 132 19.31 -17.09 -3.92
C LYS A 132 19.48 -18.59 -4.20
N PRO A 133 20.55 -19.21 -3.68
CA PRO A 133 20.59 -20.67 -3.61
C PRO A 133 19.34 -21.13 -2.87
N ASP A 134 18.90 -22.35 -3.17
CA ASP A 134 17.67 -23.01 -2.72
C ASP A 134 17.52 -23.05 -1.18
N THR A 135 17.28 -21.88 -0.57
CA THR A 135 17.04 -21.67 0.86
C THR A 135 15.62 -21.12 0.99
N ALA A 136 14.86 -21.72 1.90
CA ALA A 136 13.42 -21.54 2.08
C ALA A 136 12.94 -20.10 1.79
N ARG A 137 11.98 -19.97 0.86
CA ARG A 137 11.32 -18.69 0.54
C ARG A 137 10.88 -18.02 1.85
N SER A 138 11.23 -16.74 2.00
CA SER A 138 10.79 -15.92 3.12
C SER A 138 9.68 -14.99 2.64
N ILE A 139 8.57 -14.89 3.39
CA ILE A 139 7.32 -14.23 3.00
C ILE A 139 7.02 -13.09 3.98
N ASP A 140 6.79 -11.89 3.46
CA ASP A 140 6.23 -10.78 4.24
C ASP A 140 4.71 -10.91 4.28
N VAL A 141 4.12 -10.86 5.48
CA VAL A 141 2.70 -11.12 5.70
C VAL A 141 2.05 -9.91 6.34
N SER A 142 0.91 -9.50 5.81
CA SER A 142 0.00 -8.59 6.49
C SER A 142 -1.20 -9.36 7.03
N LEU A 143 -1.46 -9.21 8.32
CA LEU A 143 -2.65 -9.70 9.00
C LEU A 143 -3.61 -8.52 9.14
N LEU A 144 -4.63 -8.49 8.29
CA LEU A 144 -5.61 -7.41 8.18
C LEU A 144 -6.99 -8.04 8.32
N THR A 145 -7.87 -7.42 9.09
CA THR A 145 -9.24 -7.91 9.22
C THR A 145 -10.18 -7.17 8.32
N GLY A 146 -11.10 -7.91 7.73
CA GLY A 146 -12.21 -7.29 7.07
C GLY A 146 -13.49 -8.10 7.03
N TRP A 147 -14.63 -7.39 7.06
CA TRP A 147 -15.91 -8.08 7.02
C TRP A 147 -16.06 -8.81 5.69
N GLN A 148 -16.37 -10.11 5.80
CA GLN A 148 -16.50 -11.03 4.67
C GLN A 148 -15.19 -11.26 3.89
N GLU A 149 -14.04 -10.95 4.50
CA GLU A 149 -12.71 -11.16 3.94
C GLU A 149 -11.88 -12.04 4.87
N ASP A 150 -10.98 -12.87 4.32
CA ASP A 150 -10.03 -13.63 5.12
C ASP A 150 -8.88 -12.74 5.64
N PRO A 151 -8.19 -13.11 6.74
CA PRO A 151 -7.31 -12.16 7.41
C PRO A 151 -5.89 -12.03 6.82
N PHE A 152 -5.51 -12.84 5.83
CA PHE A 152 -4.11 -12.93 5.37
C PHE A 152 -3.86 -12.27 4.02
N TYR A 153 -2.84 -11.43 3.96
CA TYR A 153 -2.41 -10.77 2.73
C TYR A 153 -0.91 -10.95 2.54
N TYR A 154 -0.48 -11.62 1.46
CA TYR A 154 0.95 -11.81 1.14
C TYR A 154 1.18 -12.19 -0.34
N HIS A 155 2.45 -12.12 -0.75
CA HIS A 155 2.92 -12.45 -2.11
C HIS A 155 3.62 -13.81 -2.12
N PRO A 156 2.94 -14.91 -2.51
CA PRO A 156 3.63 -16.20 -2.60
C PRO A 156 4.58 -16.28 -3.81
N GLU A 157 4.20 -15.70 -4.97
CA GLU A 157 4.98 -15.82 -6.23
C GLU A 157 4.93 -14.62 -7.21
N GLU A 158 4.06 -13.61 -7.05
CA GLU A 158 3.92 -12.48 -7.98
C GLU A 158 3.71 -11.13 -7.27
N ASP A 159 3.99 -10.01 -7.97
CA ASP A 159 4.08 -8.62 -7.50
C ASP A 159 2.76 -8.01 -6.95
N ARG A 160 1.71 -8.80 -6.64
CA ARG A 160 0.44 -8.32 -6.04
C ARG A 160 0.09 -8.94 -4.70
N LEU A 161 -0.31 -8.09 -3.77
CA LEU A 161 -0.73 -8.47 -2.42
C LEU A 161 -2.11 -9.10 -2.56
N ASN A 162 -2.19 -10.42 -2.44
CA ASN A 162 -3.45 -11.14 -2.57
C ASN A 162 -3.99 -11.50 -1.18
N ASN A 163 -5.32 -11.47 -1.05
CA ASN A 163 -6.02 -12.07 0.08
C ASN A 163 -5.91 -13.60 -0.02
N HIS A 164 -5.62 -14.26 1.10
CA HIS A 164 -5.52 -15.71 1.21
C HIS A 164 -6.37 -16.20 2.36
N THR A 165 -7.01 -17.33 2.16
CA THR A 165 -7.73 -18.01 3.23
C THR A 165 -6.78 -18.44 4.34
N ILE A 166 -7.31 -18.60 5.56
CA ILE A 166 -6.54 -19.16 6.68
C ILE A 166 -5.95 -20.55 6.32
N ARG A 167 -6.65 -21.34 5.49
CA ARG A 167 -6.20 -22.64 5.00
C ARG A 167 -5.03 -22.54 4.03
N GLU A 168 -5.05 -21.56 3.14
CA GLU A 168 -3.92 -21.28 2.23
C GLU A 168 -2.73 -20.77 3.02
N ALA A 169 -2.93 -19.83 3.95
CA ALA A 169 -1.91 -19.36 4.88
C ALA A 169 -1.30 -20.49 5.72
N GLN A 170 -2.09 -21.46 6.18
CA GLN A 170 -1.57 -22.64 6.86
C GLN A 170 -0.56 -23.39 6.00
N ARG A 171 -0.89 -23.64 4.73
CA ARG A 171 -0.03 -24.38 3.81
C ARG A 171 1.21 -23.57 3.46
N ASP A 172 1.02 -22.31 3.09
CA ASP A 172 2.06 -21.48 2.47
C ASP A 172 3.03 -20.95 3.52
N LEU A 173 2.52 -20.58 4.71
CA LEU A 173 3.31 -20.14 5.87
C LEU A 173 3.69 -21.30 6.81
N ARG A 174 3.22 -22.52 6.53
CA ARG A 174 3.48 -23.74 7.32
C ARG A 174 3.10 -23.57 8.80
N LEU A 175 1.92 -23.03 9.06
CA LEU A 175 1.43 -22.76 10.41
C LEU A 175 0.95 -24.06 11.09
N PRO A 176 1.18 -24.22 12.41
CA PRO A 176 0.67 -25.38 13.14
C PRO A 176 -0.85 -25.30 13.33
N ASP A 177 -1.50 -26.46 13.42
CA ASP A 177 -2.97 -26.58 13.53
C ASP A 177 -3.55 -25.78 14.70
N GLY A 178 -2.84 -25.72 15.84
CA GLY A 178 -3.28 -24.95 17.00
C GLY A 178 -3.36 -23.45 16.74
N LEU A 179 -2.35 -22.88 16.06
CA LEU A 179 -2.37 -21.46 15.68
C LEU A 179 -3.47 -21.18 14.64
N VAL A 180 -3.71 -22.11 13.72
CA VAL A 180 -4.78 -22.01 12.72
C VAL A 180 -6.16 -21.99 13.39
N ALA A 181 -6.37 -22.82 14.41
CA ALA A 181 -7.62 -22.83 15.18
C ALA A 181 -7.82 -21.50 15.92
N ASP A 182 -6.78 -20.96 16.55
CA ASP A 182 -6.85 -19.69 17.27
C ASP A 182 -7.12 -18.50 16.31
N LEU A 183 -6.47 -18.49 15.14
CA LEU A 183 -6.71 -17.49 14.09
C LEU A 183 -8.14 -17.55 13.55
N THR A 184 -8.67 -18.77 13.35
CA THR A 184 -10.04 -18.97 12.88
C THR A 184 -11.06 -18.45 13.89
N ALA A 185 -10.85 -18.73 15.18
CA ALA A 185 -11.72 -18.23 16.24
C ALA A 185 -11.66 -16.70 16.37
N TRP A 186 -10.46 -16.12 16.26
CA TRP A 186 -10.26 -14.68 16.31
C TRP A 186 -10.89 -13.94 15.13
N ASP A 187 -10.78 -14.48 13.91
CA ASP A 187 -11.45 -13.91 12.73
C ASP A 187 -12.97 -14.04 12.85
N ALA A 188 -13.48 -15.23 13.23
CA ALA A 188 -14.92 -15.44 13.41
C ALA A 188 -15.55 -14.45 14.41
N GLU A 189 -14.85 -14.13 15.50
CA GLU A 189 -15.30 -13.11 16.44
C GLU A 189 -15.48 -11.73 15.78
N TYR A 190 -14.57 -11.34 14.88
CA TYR A 190 -14.70 -10.10 14.11
C TYR A 190 -15.86 -10.19 13.10
N GLN A 191 -15.99 -11.31 12.39
CA GLN A 191 -17.07 -11.51 11.41
C GLN A 191 -18.45 -11.49 12.08
N ASP A 192 -18.58 -11.99 13.32
CA ASP A 192 -19.83 -11.96 14.09
C ASP A 192 -20.28 -10.53 14.47
N THR A 193 -19.38 -9.55 14.39
CA THR A 193 -19.75 -8.13 14.58
C THR A 193 -20.46 -7.52 13.37
N TYR A 194 -20.43 -8.19 12.22
CA TYR A 194 -21.02 -7.70 10.98
C TYR A 194 -22.54 -7.80 11.01
N ARG A 195 -23.22 -6.67 10.75
CA ARG A 195 -24.67 -6.57 10.63
C ARG A 195 -25.02 -6.35 9.16
N PRO A 196 -25.40 -7.40 8.40
CA PRO A 196 -25.64 -7.25 6.97
C PRO A 196 -26.80 -6.28 6.65
N ASP A 197 -27.80 -6.21 7.52
CA ASP A 197 -28.94 -5.29 7.38
C ASP A 197 -28.64 -3.86 7.85
N ASP A 198 -27.53 -3.65 8.57
CA ASP A 198 -27.07 -2.34 9.04
C ASP A 198 -25.53 -2.26 9.10
N PRO A 199 -24.84 -2.26 7.94
CA PRO A 199 -23.38 -2.31 7.91
C PRO A 199 -22.70 -1.14 8.64
N ARG A 200 -23.37 0.02 8.69
CA ARG A 200 -22.85 1.24 9.36
C ARG A 200 -22.76 1.10 10.87
N ASN A 201 -23.59 0.26 11.47
CA ASN A 201 -23.58 -0.02 12.91
C ASN A 201 -23.02 -1.43 13.20
N SER A 202 -22.25 -1.99 12.27
CA SER A 202 -21.41 -3.16 12.53
C SER A 202 -20.24 -2.76 13.44
N GLY A 203 -19.74 -3.70 14.22
CA GLY A 203 -18.65 -3.46 15.15
C GLY A 203 -18.89 -4.09 16.52
N PHE A 204 -17.86 -3.99 17.37
CA PHE A 204 -17.88 -4.59 18.69
C PHE A 204 -18.95 -3.95 19.59
N PRO A 205 -19.50 -4.71 20.55
CA PRO A 205 -20.52 -4.20 21.46
C PRO A 205 -19.99 -3.15 22.46
N SER A 206 -18.67 -3.06 22.63
CA SER A 206 -18.00 -2.02 23.42
C SER A 206 -16.53 -1.86 23.00
N GLU A 207 -15.94 -0.72 23.37
CA GLU A 207 -14.52 -0.43 23.15
C GLU A 207 -13.61 -1.45 23.88
N GLU A 208 -14.01 -1.94 25.06
CA GLU A 208 -13.24 -2.95 25.78
C GLU A 208 -13.22 -4.30 25.06
N ALA A 209 -14.33 -4.67 24.42
CA ALA A 209 -14.42 -5.90 23.63
C ALA A 209 -13.49 -5.81 22.41
N GLU A 210 -13.52 -4.67 21.72
CA GLU A 210 -12.62 -4.38 20.60
C GLU A 210 -11.15 -4.41 21.05
N ALA A 211 -10.79 -3.68 22.10
CA ALA A 211 -9.42 -3.65 22.62
C ALA A 211 -8.90 -5.05 23.01
N ALA A 212 -9.75 -5.86 23.65
CA ALA A 212 -9.39 -7.23 23.99
C ALA A 212 -9.16 -8.11 22.74
N TRP A 213 -9.97 -7.92 21.70
CA TRP A 213 -9.80 -8.59 20.41
C TRP A 213 -8.52 -8.12 19.69
N VAL A 214 -8.20 -6.82 19.73
CA VAL A 214 -6.97 -6.25 19.16
C VAL A 214 -5.73 -6.87 19.82
N GLU A 215 -5.70 -6.99 21.15
CA GLU A 215 -4.58 -7.58 21.90
C GLU A 215 -4.41 -9.08 21.61
N ARG A 216 -5.51 -9.82 21.38
CA ARG A 216 -5.44 -11.20 20.90
C ARG A 216 -4.82 -11.27 19.51
N GLY A 217 -5.22 -10.40 18.59
CA GLY A 217 -4.64 -10.33 17.25
C GLY A 217 -3.13 -10.03 17.25
N LYS A 218 -2.65 -9.14 18.13
CA LYS A 218 -1.21 -8.91 18.36
C LYS A 218 -0.48 -10.16 18.81
N THR A 219 -1.08 -10.89 19.75
CA THR A 219 -0.51 -12.15 20.25
C THR A 219 -0.43 -13.19 19.13
N LEU A 220 -1.45 -13.27 18.27
CA LEU A 220 -1.47 -14.15 17.11
C LEU A 220 -0.42 -13.74 16.08
N ALA A 221 -0.29 -12.46 15.75
CA ALA A 221 0.73 -11.95 14.84
C ALA A 221 2.16 -12.33 15.30
N ALA A 222 2.46 -12.13 16.60
CA ALA A 222 3.73 -12.53 17.18
C ALA A 222 3.95 -14.05 17.10
N ARG A 223 2.90 -14.86 17.29
CA ARG A 223 2.96 -16.31 17.15
C ARG A 223 3.19 -16.75 15.70
N ILE A 224 2.55 -16.12 14.71
CA ILE A 224 2.84 -16.39 13.29
C ILE A 224 4.32 -16.17 13.01
N LYS A 225 4.89 -15.06 13.50
CA LYS A 225 6.31 -14.74 13.33
C LYS A 225 7.23 -15.79 13.98
N ALA A 226 6.87 -16.28 15.15
CA ALA A 226 7.68 -17.23 15.91
C ALA A 226 7.55 -18.68 15.44
N GLU A 227 6.35 -19.09 15.01
CA GLU A 227 6.00 -20.47 14.70
C GLU A 227 6.11 -20.78 13.19
N SER A 228 6.06 -19.77 12.31
CA SER A 228 6.28 -19.96 10.87
C SER A 228 7.77 -19.97 10.52
N PRO A 229 8.28 -21.02 9.85
CA PRO A 229 9.66 -21.07 9.39
C PRO A 229 9.94 -20.19 8.16
N VAL A 230 8.89 -19.60 7.55
CA VAL A 230 8.99 -18.84 6.30
C VAL A 230 8.49 -17.40 6.44
N ALA A 231 7.79 -17.03 7.51
CA ALA A 231 7.36 -15.65 7.71
C ALA A 231 8.54 -14.74 8.11
N LEU A 232 8.89 -13.80 7.22
CA LEU A 232 9.99 -12.86 7.43
C LEU A 232 9.57 -11.65 8.26
N LYS A 233 8.34 -11.19 8.08
CA LYS A 233 7.82 -9.99 8.71
C LYS A 233 6.31 -10.13 8.85
N ILE A 234 5.76 -9.72 9.99
CA ILE A 234 4.32 -9.62 10.20
C ILE A 234 3.93 -8.17 10.42
N ASP A 235 3.06 -7.65 9.55
CA ASP A 235 2.36 -6.38 9.71
C ASP A 235 0.94 -6.67 10.23
N TYR A 236 0.62 -6.25 11.46
CA TYR A 236 -0.73 -6.39 12.02
C TYR A 236 -1.52 -5.08 11.93
N LEU A 237 -2.69 -5.14 11.30
CA LEU A 237 -3.59 -4.01 11.04
C LEU A 237 -4.98 -4.37 11.58
N ALA A 238 -5.23 -4.00 12.84
CA ALA A 238 -6.46 -4.36 13.56
C ALA A 238 -7.67 -3.51 13.18
N ASP A 239 -7.41 -2.31 12.67
CA ASP A 239 -8.41 -1.34 12.28
C ASP A 239 -7.98 -0.85 10.89
N TYR A 240 -8.91 -0.81 9.93
CA TYR A 240 -8.66 -0.56 8.50
C TYR A 240 -7.96 0.78 8.20
N ALA A 241 -7.60 1.56 9.22
CA ALA A 241 -6.62 2.62 9.12
C ALA A 241 -5.30 2.04 8.57
N PHE A 242 -5.07 2.27 7.27
CA PHE A 242 -3.81 2.06 6.55
C PHE A 242 -2.67 2.96 7.08
N THR A 243 -2.55 3.17 8.38
CA THR A 243 -1.29 3.56 9.00
C THR A 243 -0.35 2.37 8.93
N ARG A 244 0.36 2.28 7.79
CA ARG A 244 1.53 1.38 7.66
C ARG A 244 2.40 1.57 8.90
N ASN A 245 2.70 0.46 9.58
CA ASN A 245 3.45 0.34 10.84
C ASN A 245 2.66 0.39 12.16
N ALA A 246 1.37 -0.01 12.21
CA ALA A 246 0.66 -0.08 13.49
C ALA A 246 1.37 -1.01 14.51
N TYR A 247 1.80 -2.22 14.09
CA TYR A 247 2.66 -3.10 14.90
C TYR A 247 3.54 -4.00 14.00
N LEU A 248 4.86 -3.93 14.16
CA LEU A 248 5.86 -4.70 13.40
C LEU A 248 6.46 -5.82 14.27
N TYR A 249 6.42 -7.06 13.80
CA TYR A 249 6.97 -8.24 14.47
C TYR A 249 7.95 -9.02 13.58
#